data_AF-A0A813HS77-F1
#
_entry.id   AF-A0A813HS77-F1
#
_cell.length_a   1.000
_cell.length_b   1.000
_cell.length_c   1.000
_cell.angle_alpha   90.00
_cell.angle_beta   90.00
_cell.angle_gamma   90.00
#
_symmetry.space_group_name_H-M   'P 1'
#
loop_
_entity.id
_entity.type
_entity.pdbx_description
1 polymer ?
#
loop_
_entity_poly.entity_id
_entity_poly.type
_entity_poly.pdbx_seq_one_letter_code
_entity_poly.pdbx_strand_id
1 'polypeptide(L)'
;MGEASRAAFYVVFAFCTVYLNIVSVSTWNQNALYRTVTNVYAKAPFQDEAGRTLYVDGISNPDQLYLWLSTAFKKVTFNEVTSMSNTEWGDLVKWNSSSSPNTVGSFNRMVMIRMTAKRWKMEKTMGVFKLMTPQHLGKSRVLDSSSKNTNEDSDDACIPAENISLLNRTRDCMQYEVESSFDGSGGFADFVNPIDGPEVYQASLDKMWNVNLFDLRLATFTVDAMIYNSNLDQWLNQAWIFKFDFAGNCKQEKVARGFNLNVFNTNEPKYMGLYILRCACMIMLFGFLSIELKQIWDLGIWQHFRRSGNLTDMISIWISIMVLSSYWIIEMNDLYTNFRFEMLLNQATRAETYVKLTQLASTLQ
;
A
#
# COMPACT_ATOMS: atom_id res chain seq x y z
N MET A 1 -11.78 -43.71 -13.92
CA MET A 1 -12.85 -43.05 -13.14
C MET A 1 -14.09 -42.98 -14.00
N GLY A 2 -15.26 -43.31 -13.47
CA GLY A 2 -16.52 -43.03 -14.16
C GLY A 2 -16.79 -41.52 -14.20
N GLU A 3 -17.57 -41.06 -15.17
CA GLU A 3 -17.89 -39.62 -15.34
C GLU A 3 -18.49 -39.00 -14.07
N ALA A 4 -19.35 -39.73 -13.37
CA ALA A 4 -19.95 -39.30 -12.10
C ALA A 4 -18.89 -39.06 -11.00
N SER A 5 -17.87 -39.91 -10.91
CA SER A 5 -16.78 -39.71 -9.95
C SER A 5 -15.95 -38.47 -10.30
N ARG A 6 -15.63 -38.26 -11.59
CA ARG A 6 -14.88 -37.08 -12.03
C ARG A 6 -15.64 -35.78 -11.70
N ALA A 7 -16.95 -35.75 -11.95
CA ALA A 7 -17.80 -34.61 -11.60
C ALA A 7 -17.80 -34.32 -10.10
N ALA A 8 -17.92 -35.35 -9.25
CA ALA A 8 -17.87 -35.17 -7.80
C ALA A 8 -16.53 -34.58 -7.33
N PHE A 9 -15.40 -35.05 -7.88
CA PHE A 9 -14.08 -34.51 -7.57
C PHE A 9 -13.94 -33.03 -7.94
N TYR A 10 -14.45 -32.61 -9.11
CA TYR A 10 -14.45 -31.19 -9.48
C TYR A 10 -15.27 -30.32 -8.54
N VAL A 11 -16.44 -30.79 -8.12
CA VAL A 11 -17.29 -30.05 -7.18
C VAL A 11 -16.58 -29.86 -5.84
N VAL A 12 -15.95 -30.92 -5.32
CA VAL A 12 -15.18 -30.84 -4.07
C VAL A 12 -14.00 -29.87 -4.23
N PHE A 13 -13.22 -30.00 -5.30
CA PHE A 13 -12.09 -29.09 -5.58
C PHE A 13 -12.54 -27.63 -5.68
N ALA A 14 -13.63 -27.37 -6.40
CA ALA A 14 -14.19 -26.03 -6.54
C ALA A 14 -14.62 -25.46 -5.18
N PHE A 15 -15.31 -26.25 -4.35
CA PHE A 15 -15.72 -25.82 -3.02
C PHE A 15 -14.52 -25.51 -2.11
N CYS A 16 -13.52 -26.39 -2.09
CA CYS A 16 -12.29 -26.18 -1.31
C CYS A 16 -11.54 -24.92 -1.77
N THR A 17 -11.44 -24.69 -3.08
CA THR A 17 -10.75 -23.53 -3.64
C THR A 17 -11.50 -22.22 -3.36
N VAL A 18 -12.83 -22.22 -3.48
CA VAL A 18 -13.67 -21.07 -3.13
C VAL A 18 -13.55 -20.75 -1.64
N TYR A 19 -13.63 -21.77 -0.78
CA TYR A 19 -13.47 -21.60 0.67
C TYR A 19 -12.08 -21.04 1.02
N LEU A 20 -11.01 -21.60 0.44
CA LEU A 20 -9.64 -21.10 0.63
C LEU A 20 -9.52 -19.62 0.26
N ASN A 21 -10.10 -19.19 -0.87
CA ASN A 21 -10.04 -17.79 -1.30
C ASN A 21 -10.86 -16.88 -0.38
N ILE A 22 -12.08 -17.28 0.01
CA ILE A 22 -12.92 -16.48 0.92
C ILE A 22 -12.22 -16.27 2.27
N VAL A 23 -11.66 -17.33 2.84
CA VAL A 23 -11.00 -17.25 4.16
C VAL A 23 -9.65 -16.54 4.08
N SER A 24 -8.86 -16.77 3.03
CA SER A 24 -7.53 -16.14 2.88
C SER A 24 -7.64 -14.63 2.67
N VAL A 25 -8.61 -14.17 1.88
CA VAL A 25 -8.80 -12.73 1.63
C VAL A 25 -9.50 -12.04 2.80
N SER A 26 -10.36 -12.74 3.55
CA SER A 26 -11.12 -12.19 4.68
C SER A 26 -11.77 -10.84 4.32
N THR A 27 -12.43 -10.84 3.15
CA THR A 27 -12.92 -9.65 2.43
C THR A 27 -13.80 -8.74 3.28
N TRP A 28 -14.65 -9.32 4.12
CA TRP A 28 -15.58 -8.59 4.98
C TRP A 28 -14.85 -7.75 6.03
N ASN A 29 -13.89 -8.36 6.73
CA ASN A 29 -13.11 -7.70 7.76
C ASN A 29 -12.20 -6.62 7.17
N GLN A 30 -11.57 -6.91 6.02
CA GLN A 30 -10.74 -5.95 5.31
C GLN A 30 -11.55 -4.75 4.80
N ASN A 31 -12.75 -4.97 4.26
CA ASN A 31 -13.63 -3.90 3.82
C ASN A 31 -14.14 -3.06 5.00
N ALA A 32 -14.46 -3.68 6.14
CA ALA A 32 -14.84 -2.97 7.35
C ALA A 32 -13.68 -2.10 7.89
N LEU A 33 -12.46 -2.65 7.92
CA LEU A 33 -11.24 -1.94 8.28
C LEU A 33 -10.99 -0.74 7.36
N TYR A 34 -10.99 -0.97 6.04
CA TYR A 34 -10.84 0.06 5.01
C TYR A 34 -11.87 1.19 5.15
N ARG A 35 -13.16 0.85 5.27
CA ARG A 35 -14.23 1.84 5.40
C ARG A 35 -14.08 2.64 6.69
N THR A 36 -13.73 1.99 7.79
CA THR A 36 -13.57 2.66 9.09
C THR A 36 -12.46 3.71 8.99
N VAL A 37 -11.26 3.30 8.54
CA VAL A 37 -10.12 4.22 8.37
C VAL A 37 -10.45 5.33 7.39
N THR A 38 -10.91 4.98 6.19
CA THR A 38 -11.17 5.96 5.12
C THR A 38 -12.24 6.96 5.51
N ASN A 39 -13.32 6.52 6.18
CA ASN A 39 -14.39 7.42 6.60
C ASN A 39 -13.94 8.44 7.64
N VAL A 40 -13.04 8.08 8.56
CA VAL A 40 -12.57 9.01 9.59
C VAL A 40 -11.78 10.15 8.95
N TYR A 41 -10.87 9.85 8.01
CA TYR A 41 -10.13 10.89 7.27
C TYR A 41 -11.01 11.68 6.31
N ALA A 42 -11.95 11.01 5.62
CA ALA A 42 -12.84 11.69 4.67
C ALA A 42 -13.77 12.70 5.34
N LYS A 43 -14.20 12.43 6.58
CA LYS A 43 -15.10 13.30 7.35
C LYS A 43 -14.38 14.36 8.17
N ALA A 44 -13.05 14.36 8.22
CA ALA A 44 -12.29 15.33 8.99
C ALA A 44 -12.20 16.67 8.20
N PRO A 45 -12.86 17.74 8.68
CA PRO A 45 -12.81 19.03 7.99
C PRO A 45 -11.50 19.76 8.30
N PHE A 46 -11.09 20.64 7.38
CA PHE A 46 -10.06 21.65 7.59
C PHE A 46 -10.55 23.01 7.07
N GLN A 47 -9.89 24.10 7.48
CA GLN A 47 -10.18 25.44 6.99
C GLN A 47 -9.08 25.88 6.03
N ASP A 48 -9.47 26.45 4.89
CA ASP A 48 -8.52 27.12 3.98
C ASP A 48 -8.21 28.55 4.44
N GLU A 49 -7.32 29.24 3.73
CA GLU A 49 -6.93 30.62 4.04
C GLU A 49 -8.11 31.62 4.00
N ALA A 50 -9.15 31.31 3.22
CA ALA A 50 -10.38 32.11 3.14
C ALA A 50 -11.39 31.75 4.25
N GLY A 51 -11.05 30.84 5.17
CA GLY A 51 -11.92 30.37 6.24
C GLY A 51 -13.03 29.42 5.77
N ARG A 52 -12.99 28.94 4.54
CA ARG A 52 -13.96 27.96 4.02
C ARG A 52 -13.65 26.60 4.60
N THR A 53 -14.69 25.88 5.00
CA THR A 53 -14.56 24.50 5.47
C THR A 53 -14.47 23.57 4.27
N LEU A 54 -13.35 22.85 4.16
CA LEU A 54 -13.08 21.87 3.12
C LEU A 54 -12.88 20.48 3.75
N TYR A 55 -12.98 19.45 2.91
CA TYR A 55 -12.67 18.06 3.24
C TYR A 55 -11.57 17.57 2.31
N VAL A 56 -11.03 16.36 2.55
CA VAL A 56 -9.95 15.80 1.74
C VAL A 56 -10.27 15.89 0.24
N ASP A 57 -11.49 15.54 -0.18
CA ASP A 57 -11.92 15.54 -1.59
C ASP A 57 -12.03 16.96 -2.21
N GLY A 58 -11.94 18.02 -1.39
CA GLY A 58 -11.96 19.43 -1.81
C GLY A 58 -10.59 20.08 -2.00
N ILE A 59 -9.49 19.34 -1.78
CA ILE A 59 -8.13 19.84 -2.03
C ILE A 59 -7.91 20.01 -3.53
N SER A 60 -7.58 21.23 -3.94
CA SER A 60 -7.30 21.62 -5.33
C SER A 60 -5.84 22.04 -5.59
N ASN A 61 -5.11 22.46 -4.56
CA ASN A 61 -3.75 22.98 -4.71
C ASN A 61 -2.80 22.46 -3.61
N PRO A 62 -1.48 22.59 -3.80
CA PRO A 62 -0.47 22.14 -2.83
C PRO A 62 -0.60 22.78 -1.43
N ASP A 63 -0.98 24.05 -1.35
CA ASP A 63 -1.14 24.75 -0.06
C ASP A 63 -2.28 24.16 0.78
N GLN A 64 -3.42 23.90 0.14
CA GLN A 64 -4.56 23.21 0.78
C GLN A 64 -4.20 21.78 1.20
N LEU A 65 -3.35 21.09 0.43
CA LEU A 65 -2.85 19.78 0.83
C LEU A 65 -2.01 19.87 2.11
N TYR A 66 -1.07 20.82 2.18
CA TYR A 66 -0.30 21.05 3.39
C TYR A 66 -1.19 21.41 4.59
N LEU A 67 -2.20 22.27 4.40
CA LEU A 67 -3.18 22.61 5.44
C LEU A 67 -3.96 21.38 5.92
N TRP A 68 -4.43 20.52 5.01
CA TRP A 68 -5.12 19.28 5.38
C TRP A 68 -4.20 18.33 6.17
N LEU A 69 -2.95 18.17 5.74
CA LEU A 69 -1.95 17.34 6.42
C LEU A 69 -1.66 17.83 7.85
N SER A 70 -1.37 19.13 7.98
CA SER A 70 -1.01 19.78 9.24
C SER A 70 -2.18 19.92 10.22
N THR A 71 -3.43 19.85 9.76
CA THR A 71 -4.63 20.05 10.60
C THR A 71 -5.47 18.77 10.70
N ALA A 72 -6.26 18.45 9.68
CA ALA A 72 -7.24 17.36 9.70
C ALA A 72 -6.56 15.99 9.79
N PHE A 73 -5.57 15.72 8.94
CA PHE A 73 -4.87 14.43 8.95
C PHE A 73 -4.13 14.23 10.27
N LYS A 74 -3.34 15.22 10.71
CA LYS A 74 -2.67 15.19 12.03
C LYS A 74 -3.65 14.97 13.17
N LYS A 75 -4.77 15.68 13.19
CA LYS A 75 -5.79 15.52 14.23
C LYS A 75 -6.35 14.10 14.25
N VAL A 76 -6.73 13.55 13.10
CA VAL A 76 -7.24 12.16 13.05
C VAL A 76 -6.20 11.16 13.52
N THR A 77 -4.95 11.32 13.08
CA THR A 77 -3.88 10.35 13.36
C THR A 77 -3.40 10.36 14.81
N PHE A 78 -3.43 11.51 15.49
CA PHE A 78 -2.77 11.69 16.79
C PHE A 78 -3.71 12.02 17.97
N ASN A 79 -5.00 12.25 17.73
CA ASN A 79 -5.92 12.71 18.79
C ASN A 79 -6.70 11.58 19.48
N GLU A 80 -6.79 10.39 18.88
CA GLU A 80 -7.41 9.22 19.52
C GLU A 80 -6.37 8.48 20.36
N VAL A 81 -6.40 8.71 21.68
CA VAL A 81 -5.64 7.94 22.67
C VAL A 81 -6.61 6.98 23.37
N THR A 82 -6.48 5.69 23.13
CA THR A 82 -7.20 4.66 23.90
C THR A 82 -6.32 4.20 25.06
N SER A 83 -6.85 4.25 26.29
CA SER A 83 -6.18 3.68 27.47
C SER A 83 -6.07 2.16 27.30
N MET A 84 -4.85 1.63 27.17
CA MET A 84 -4.63 0.18 27.08
C MET A 84 -5.02 -0.51 28.38
N SER A 85 -6.02 -1.40 28.36
CA SER A 85 -6.16 -2.44 29.39
C SER A 85 -5.24 -3.62 29.04
N ASN A 86 -4.39 -4.01 30.00
CA ASN A 86 -3.22 -4.90 29.90
C ASN A 86 -3.41 -6.35 29.36
N THR A 87 -4.51 -6.73 28.70
CA THR A 87 -4.90 -8.16 28.67
C THR A 87 -4.92 -8.90 27.33
N GLU A 88 -4.59 -8.30 26.18
CA GLU A 88 -4.80 -9.01 24.89
C GLU A 88 -3.62 -8.98 23.89
N TRP A 89 -2.40 -8.80 24.39
CA TRP A 89 -1.20 -8.97 23.57
C TRP A 89 -0.28 -9.95 24.30
N GLY A 90 -0.19 -11.19 23.81
CA GLY A 90 0.59 -12.26 24.44
C GLY A 90 1.98 -11.78 24.85
N ASP A 91 2.30 -11.88 26.14
CA ASP A 91 3.60 -11.60 26.80
C ASP A 91 4.52 -10.53 26.16
N LEU A 92 3.94 -9.45 25.61
CA LEU A 92 4.67 -8.31 25.03
C LEU A 92 5.05 -7.29 26.11
N VAL A 93 5.74 -7.79 27.15
CA VAL A 93 6.25 -7.06 28.35
C VAL A 93 7.37 -6.05 28.01
N LYS A 94 7.46 -5.55 26.78
CA LYS A 94 8.51 -4.60 26.36
C LYS A 94 8.02 -3.41 25.54
N TRP A 95 6.73 -3.10 25.57
CA TRP A 95 6.32 -1.75 25.24
C TRP A 95 6.63 -0.86 26.44
N ASN A 96 7.49 0.13 26.26
CA ASN A 96 7.67 1.16 27.26
C ASN A 96 6.28 1.80 27.46
N SER A 97 5.68 1.57 28.62
CA SER A 97 4.29 1.88 28.96
C SER A 97 3.95 3.38 28.97
N SER A 98 4.90 4.23 28.54
CA SER A 98 4.75 5.68 28.45
C SER A 98 4.09 6.17 27.16
N SER A 99 3.97 5.36 26.10
CA SER A 99 3.29 5.77 24.87
C SER A 99 2.61 4.60 24.15
N SER A 100 1.29 4.48 24.30
CA SER A 100 0.47 3.61 23.45
C SER A 100 0.46 4.14 22.01
N PRO A 101 0.60 3.30 20.96
CA PRO A 101 0.44 3.75 19.58
C PRO A 101 -0.92 4.40 19.36
N ASN A 102 -0.94 5.50 18.61
CA ASN A 102 -2.21 6.17 18.30
C ASN A 102 -3.13 5.24 17.52
N THR A 103 -4.41 5.28 17.88
CA THR A 103 -5.46 4.55 17.18
C THR A 103 -6.16 5.46 16.16
N VAL A 104 -6.76 4.86 15.14
CA VAL A 104 -7.61 5.55 14.17
C VAL A 104 -8.88 4.75 14.03
N GLY A 105 -10.03 5.37 14.28
CA GLY A 105 -11.30 4.65 14.30
C GLY A 105 -11.33 3.62 15.44
N SER A 106 -10.92 4.05 16.63
CA SER A 106 -10.96 3.33 17.90
C SER A 106 -9.91 2.25 18.09
N PHE A 107 -9.83 1.23 17.23
CA PHE A 107 -9.01 0.03 17.48
C PHE A 107 -7.90 -0.22 16.46
N ASN A 108 -7.88 0.54 15.36
CA ASN A 108 -6.88 0.35 14.30
C ASN A 108 -5.63 1.15 14.65
N ARG A 109 -4.51 0.48 14.87
CA ARG A 109 -3.28 1.13 15.31
C ARG A 109 -2.47 1.55 14.10
N MET A 110 -2.09 2.83 14.05
CA MET A 110 -1.17 3.29 13.02
C MET A 110 0.25 2.94 13.43
N VAL A 111 0.93 2.19 12.57
CA VAL A 111 2.27 1.67 12.83
C VAL A 111 3.32 2.63 12.32
N MET A 112 3.12 3.14 11.10
CA MET A 112 4.08 4.00 10.42
C MET A 112 3.38 4.78 9.31
N ILE A 113 3.89 5.97 9.02
CA ILE A 113 3.46 6.83 7.92
C ILE A 113 4.67 7.13 7.06
N ARG A 114 4.51 7.05 5.75
CA ARG A 114 5.45 7.57 4.77
C ARG A 114 4.77 8.68 3.98
N MET A 115 5.51 9.75 3.76
CA MET A 115 5.13 10.85 2.88
C MET A 115 6.11 10.86 1.71
N THR A 116 5.61 10.77 0.48
CA THR A 116 6.43 10.79 -0.74
C THR A 116 5.96 11.90 -1.66
N ALA A 117 6.85 12.82 -2.02
CA ALA A 117 6.59 13.86 -3.00
C ALA A 117 7.38 13.61 -4.29
N LYS A 118 6.74 13.82 -5.44
CA LYS A 118 7.39 13.93 -6.75
C LYS A 118 7.17 15.32 -7.31
N ARG A 119 8.18 15.85 -7.98
CA ARG A 119 8.15 17.18 -8.58
C ARG A 119 8.44 17.12 -10.07
N TRP A 120 7.91 18.09 -10.78
CA TRP A 120 8.24 18.34 -12.17
C TRP A 120 9.64 18.92 -12.30
N LYS A 121 10.45 18.29 -13.16
CA LYS A 121 11.73 18.84 -13.58
C LYS A 121 11.49 20.16 -14.32
N MET A 122 12.17 21.20 -13.88
CA MET A 122 12.14 22.49 -14.55
C MET A 122 13.20 22.53 -15.65
N GLU A 123 12.76 22.69 -16.89
CA GLU A 123 13.66 22.92 -18.02
C GLU A 123 13.67 24.40 -18.39
N LYS A 124 14.86 24.96 -18.66
CA LYS A 124 14.97 26.33 -19.15
C LYS A 124 14.34 26.40 -20.54
N THR A 125 13.30 27.21 -20.69
CA THR A 125 12.48 27.34 -21.91
C THR A 125 13.15 28.13 -23.05
N MET A 126 14.48 28.24 -23.07
CA MET A 126 15.21 29.01 -24.08
C MET A 126 14.93 28.44 -25.49
N GLY A 127 14.10 29.15 -26.27
CA GLY A 127 13.76 28.80 -27.65
C GLY A 127 12.48 27.97 -27.86
N VAL A 128 11.78 27.52 -26.81
CA VAL A 128 10.57 26.68 -26.93
C VAL A 128 9.29 27.52 -27.20
N PHE A 129 9.32 28.79 -26.81
CA PHE A 129 8.27 29.76 -27.07
C PHE A 129 8.77 30.79 -28.09
N LYS A 130 8.17 30.80 -29.29
CA LYS A 130 8.35 31.90 -30.25
C LYS A 130 7.27 32.93 -29.98
N LEU A 131 7.65 34.10 -29.44
CA LEU A 131 6.90 35.34 -29.12
C LEU A 131 5.44 35.26 -28.62
N MET A 132 4.57 34.38 -29.14
CA MET A 132 3.18 34.18 -28.67
C MET A 132 2.61 32.75 -28.88
N THR A 133 3.39 31.77 -29.36
CA THR A 133 2.88 30.40 -29.58
C THR A 133 3.87 29.32 -29.12
N PRO A 134 3.43 28.34 -28.32
CA PRO A 134 4.25 27.17 -27.98
C PRO A 134 4.51 26.35 -29.24
N GLN A 135 5.77 26.05 -29.54
CA GLN A 135 6.11 25.22 -30.71
C GLN A 135 5.78 23.74 -30.50
N HIS A 136 5.74 23.31 -29.23
CA HIS A 136 5.32 21.97 -28.84
C HIS A 136 4.43 22.05 -27.60
N LEU A 137 3.12 21.86 -27.78
CA LEU A 137 2.25 21.45 -26.69
C LEU A 137 2.47 19.94 -26.51
N GLY A 138 3.44 19.58 -25.67
CA GLY A 138 3.56 18.21 -25.21
C GLY A 138 2.23 17.76 -24.60
N LYS A 139 1.82 16.50 -24.81
CA LYS A 139 0.71 15.95 -24.04
C LYS A 139 1.12 16.04 -22.57
N SER A 140 0.46 16.91 -21.81
CA SER A 140 0.61 16.95 -20.36
C SER A 140 0.17 15.58 -19.86
N ARG A 141 1.16 14.76 -19.49
CA ARG A 141 0.91 13.53 -18.75
C ARG A 141 1.04 13.91 -17.30
N VAL A 142 0.07 13.58 -16.48
CA VAL A 142 0.21 13.69 -15.02
C VAL A 142 1.32 12.70 -14.61
N LEU A 143 2.24 13.10 -13.72
CA LEU A 143 3.20 12.13 -13.18
C LEU A 143 2.43 11.08 -12.38
N ASP A 144 2.86 9.83 -12.50
CA ASP A 144 2.27 8.75 -11.76
C ASP A 144 3.07 8.49 -10.48
N SER A 145 2.36 8.32 -9.37
CA SER A 145 2.97 8.10 -8.06
C SER A 145 3.62 6.72 -7.96
N SER A 146 3.20 5.76 -8.79
CA SER A 146 3.66 4.36 -8.79
C SER A 146 4.67 4.02 -9.88
N SER A 147 5.07 4.97 -10.74
CA SER A 147 6.04 4.69 -11.80
C SER A 147 7.05 5.82 -11.99
N LYS A 148 8.30 5.45 -12.29
CA LYS A 148 9.39 6.40 -12.52
C LYS A 148 9.21 7.09 -13.86
N ASN A 149 9.41 8.41 -13.90
CA ASN A 149 9.32 9.21 -15.10
C ASN A 149 10.59 10.06 -15.32
N THR A 150 10.98 10.25 -16.58
CA THR A 150 12.15 11.07 -16.94
C THR A 150 11.95 12.56 -16.69
N ASN A 151 10.70 12.99 -16.52
CA ASN A 151 10.33 14.39 -16.25
C ASN A 151 10.28 14.70 -14.75
N GLU A 152 10.73 13.78 -13.89
CA GLU A 152 10.85 13.99 -12.45
C GLU A 152 12.08 14.83 -12.12
N ASP A 153 11.90 15.77 -11.19
CA ASP A 153 13.00 16.46 -10.53
C ASP A 153 13.65 15.50 -9.52
N SER A 154 14.87 15.07 -9.82
CA SER A 154 15.66 14.15 -8.99
C SER A 154 16.83 14.85 -8.29
N ASP A 155 16.95 16.16 -8.41
CA ASP A 155 17.98 16.92 -7.72
C ASP A 155 17.59 17.15 -6.26
N ASP A 156 18.56 17.25 -5.36
CA ASP A 156 18.30 17.45 -3.93
C ASP A 156 17.46 18.72 -3.69
N ALA A 157 16.37 18.56 -2.94
CA ALA A 157 15.50 19.66 -2.57
C ALA A 157 16.03 20.32 -1.28
N CYS A 158 16.68 21.48 -1.42
CA CYS A 158 17.25 22.23 -0.30
C CYS A 158 16.45 23.49 0.01
N ILE A 159 16.55 23.96 1.26
CA ILE A 159 16.05 25.29 1.65
C ILE A 159 16.72 26.36 0.76
N PRO A 160 15.94 27.28 0.14
CA PRO A 160 16.51 28.39 -0.63
C PRO A 160 17.47 29.24 0.21
N ALA A 161 18.58 29.68 -0.38
CA ALA A 161 19.62 30.44 0.35
C ALA A 161 19.09 31.70 1.04
N GLU A 162 18.07 32.34 0.44
CA GLU A 162 17.39 33.52 0.98
C GLU A 162 16.64 33.23 2.30
N ASN A 163 16.15 32.00 2.48
CA ASN A 163 15.42 31.59 3.68
C ASN A 163 16.36 31.10 4.80
N ILE A 164 17.58 30.70 4.47
CA ILE A 164 18.57 30.22 5.46
C ILE A 164 18.95 31.33 6.45
N SER A 165 19.19 32.54 5.95
CA SER A 165 19.53 33.71 6.77
C SER A 165 18.34 34.18 7.62
N LEU A 166 17.12 34.07 7.10
CA LEU A 166 15.89 34.44 7.81
C LEU A 166 15.52 33.45 8.93
N LEU A 167 15.77 32.16 8.72
CA LEU A 167 15.40 31.11 9.68
C LEU A 167 16.52 30.78 10.68
N ASN A 168 17.73 31.32 10.50
CA ASN A 168 18.93 30.99 11.29
C ASN A 168 19.15 29.46 11.39
N ARG A 169 18.96 28.75 10.28
CA ARG A 169 19.05 27.27 10.19
C ARG A 169 20.25 26.84 9.36
N THR A 170 20.70 25.61 9.58
CA THR A 170 21.61 24.92 8.66
C THR A 170 20.90 24.60 7.35
N ARG A 171 21.68 24.41 6.27
CA ARG A 171 21.14 24.01 4.97
C ARG A 171 20.62 22.58 5.06
N ASP A 172 19.33 22.43 5.36
CA ASP A 172 18.65 21.15 5.31
C ASP A 172 18.21 20.85 3.88
N CYS A 173 18.51 19.62 3.42
CA CYS A 173 18.12 19.13 2.12
C CYS A 173 17.39 17.79 2.28
N MET A 174 16.45 17.53 1.38
CA MET A 174 15.85 16.22 1.17
C MET A 174 16.44 15.61 -0.09
N GLN A 175 16.94 14.39 0.05
CA GLN A 175 17.49 13.63 -1.07
C GLN A 175 16.37 12.91 -1.80
N TYR A 176 16.53 12.77 -3.11
CA TYR A 176 15.64 11.96 -3.92
C TYR A 176 16.00 10.48 -3.73
N GLU A 177 15.03 9.67 -3.32
CA GLU A 177 15.23 8.25 -3.04
C GLU A 177 14.31 7.38 -3.91
N VAL A 178 14.83 6.27 -4.43
CA VAL A 178 14.03 5.33 -5.23
C VAL A 178 13.43 4.26 -4.34
N GLU A 179 14.24 3.52 -3.59
CA GLU A 179 13.81 2.34 -2.84
C GLU A 179 12.85 2.67 -1.70
N SER A 180 13.08 3.78 -1.00
CA SER A 180 12.26 4.24 0.12
C SER A 180 10.92 4.86 -0.28
N SER A 181 10.78 5.28 -1.54
CA SER A 181 9.60 6.00 -2.03
C SER A 181 8.39 5.09 -2.24
N PHE A 182 7.21 5.70 -2.43
CA PHE A 182 5.98 4.97 -2.75
C PHE A 182 6.14 4.05 -3.97
N ASP A 183 5.82 2.76 -3.77
CA ASP A 183 6.00 1.67 -4.74
C ASP A 183 7.40 1.57 -5.37
N GLY A 184 8.45 2.09 -4.68
CA GLY A 184 9.82 2.05 -5.17
C GLY A 184 10.05 2.89 -6.44
N SER A 185 9.20 3.89 -6.68
CA SER A 185 9.10 4.56 -7.97
C SER A 185 9.85 5.90 -8.08
N GLY A 186 10.59 6.29 -7.05
CA GLY A 186 11.30 7.56 -6.93
C GLY A 186 10.53 8.64 -6.17
N GLY A 187 11.22 9.48 -5.41
CA GLY A 187 10.65 10.69 -4.81
C GLY A 187 11.38 11.18 -3.57
N PHE A 188 10.96 12.33 -3.06
CA PHE A 188 11.39 12.83 -1.76
C PHE A 188 10.53 12.17 -0.69
N ALA A 189 11.10 11.17 -0.01
CA ALA A 189 10.41 10.39 1.01
C ALA A 189 10.78 10.86 2.42
N ASP A 190 9.82 10.86 3.32
CA ASP A 190 10.07 10.97 4.75
C ASP A 190 9.18 10.00 5.54
N PHE A 191 9.69 9.53 6.67
CA PHE A 191 9.10 8.46 7.47
C PHE A 191 8.78 8.98 8.86
N VAL A 192 7.50 8.92 9.23
CA VAL A 192 7.04 9.35 10.55
C VAL A 192 6.48 8.16 11.31
N ASN A 193 6.98 7.98 12.53
CA ASN A 193 6.42 7.04 13.49
C ASN A 193 5.36 7.75 14.33
N PRO A 194 4.10 7.30 14.33
CA PRO A 194 3.04 7.89 15.14
C PRO A 194 3.35 7.92 16.65
N ILE A 195 4.20 7.00 17.14
CA ILE A 195 4.60 6.95 18.56
C ILE A 195 5.46 8.16 18.94
N ASP A 196 6.19 8.74 17.97
CA ASP A 196 7.09 9.89 18.20
C ASP A 196 6.28 11.20 18.42
N GLY A 197 4.96 11.16 18.17
CA GLY A 197 4.01 12.21 18.52
C GLY A 197 3.73 13.23 17.40
N PRO A 198 2.71 14.09 17.59
CA PRO A 198 2.26 15.03 16.58
C PRO A 198 3.27 16.14 16.26
N GLU A 199 4.17 16.45 17.20
CA GLU A 199 5.23 17.47 17.01
C GLU A 199 6.28 16.99 16.02
N VAL A 200 6.71 15.72 16.11
CA VAL A 200 7.67 15.12 15.17
C VAL A 200 7.05 15.02 13.77
N TYR A 201 5.77 14.65 13.68
CA TYR A 201 5.02 14.70 12.42
C TYR A 201 5.00 16.10 11.82
N GLN A 202 4.67 17.13 12.62
CA GLN A 202 4.65 18.50 12.14
C GLN A 202 6.04 18.97 11.71
N ALA A 203 7.10 18.63 12.45
CA ALA A 203 8.47 18.99 12.09
C ALA A 203 8.91 18.37 10.75
N SER A 204 8.52 17.11 10.49
CA SER A 204 8.73 16.44 9.20
C SER A 204 7.97 17.14 8.06
N LEU A 205 6.71 17.51 8.30
CA LEU A 205 5.90 18.24 7.32
C LEU A 205 6.45 19.66 7.05
N ASP A 206 6.88 20.37 8.09
CA ASP A 206 7.51 21.69 8.00
C ASP A 206 8.83 21.60 7.24
N LYS A 207 9.61 20.52 7.42
CA LYS A 207 10.83 20.28 6.64
C LYS A 207 10.50 20.20 5.15
N MET A 208 9.50 19.40 4.76
CA MET A 208 9.03 19.30 3.37
C MET A 208 8.51 20.64 2.82
N TRP A 209 7.82 21.43 3.64
CA TRP A 209 7.38 22.79 3.28
C TRP A 209 8.55 23.73 3.03
N ASN A 210 9.53 23.77 3.93
CA ASN A 210 10.67 24.69 3.87
C ASN A 210 11.61 24.42 2.69
N VAL A 211 11.68 23.19 2.18
CA VAL A 211 12.42 22.85 0.95
C VAL A 211 11.58 23.02 -0.33
N ASN A 212 10.42 23.68 -0.24
CA ASN A 212 9.47 23.96 -1.32
C ASN A 212 8.95 22.70 -2.03
N LEU A 213 8.62 21.63 -1.30
CA LEU A 213 7.94 20.47 -1.90
C LEU A 213 6.45 20.74 -2.18
N PHE A 214 5.84 21.71 -1.50
CA PHE A 214 4.44 22.13 -1.71
C PHE A 214 4.34 23.37 -2.61
N ASP A 215 5.09 23.40 -3.72
CA ASP A 215 5.02 24.47 -4.71
C ASP A 215 4.26 24.04 -5.98
N LEU A 216 4.15 24.94 -6.96
CA LEU A 216 3.50 24.64 -8.26
C LEU A 216 4.21 23.53 -9.07
N ARG A 217 5.40 23.07 -8.65
CA ARG A 217 6.09 21.95 -9.29
C ARG A 217 5.70 20.62 -8.66
N LEU A 218 4.99 20.60 -7.53
CA LEU A 218 4.47 19.37 -6.95
C LEU A 218 3.60 18.66 -7.99
N ALA A 219 4.00 17.46 -8.37
CA ALA A 219 3.32 16.67 -9.39
C ALA A 219 2.45 15.59 -8.73
N THR A 220 3.03 14.86 -7.79
CA THR A 220 2.29 13.91 -6.96
C THR A 220 2.73 13.98 -5.52
N PHE A 221 1.78 13.90 -4.60
CA PHE A 221 2.05 13.70 -3.19
C PHE A 221 1.31 12.46 -2.72
N THR A 222 2.02 11.54 -2.08
CA THR A 222 1.44 10.31 -1.54
C THR A 222 1.68 10.27 -0.04
N VAL A 223 0.61 10.09 0.72
CA VAL A 223 0.70 9.69 2.12
C VAL A 223 0.27 8.25 2.18
N ASP A 224 1.19 7.37 2.52
CA ASP A 224 0.89 5.97 2.77
C ASP A 224 1.11 5.61 4.24
N ALA A 225 0.17 4.86 4.81
CA ALA A 225 0.18 4.49 6.21
C ALA A 225 -0.06 2.99 6.36
N MET A 226 0.75 2.36 7.22
CA MET A 226 0.56 0.98 7.62
C MET A 226 -0.26 0.95 8.91
N ILE A 227 -1.38 0.23 8.86
CA ILE A 227 -2.35 0.14 9.94
C ILE A 227 -2.51 -1.33 10.32
N TYR A 228 -2.46 -1.62 11.61
CA TYR A 228 -2.68 -2.95 12.14
C TYR A 228 -3.90 -2.97 13.05
N ASN A 229 -4.82 -3.90 12.83
CA ASN A 229 -5.96 -4.16 13.70
C ASN A 229 -5.73 -5.47 14.46
N SER A 230 -5.55 -5.38 15.78
CA SER A 230 -5.29 -6.54 16.64
C SER A 230 -6.49 -7.45 16.84
N ASN A 231 -7.71 -6.90 16.79
CA ASN A 231 -8.93 -7.69 17.00
C ASN A 231 -9.22 -8.60 15.81
N LEU A 232 -8.87 -8.14 14.61
CA LEU A 232 -9.02 -8.87 13.36
C LEU A 232 -7.76 -9.63 12.96
N ASP A 233 -6.62 -9.27 13.57
CA ASP A 233 -5.29 -9.71 13.20
C ASP A 233 -4.99 -9.46 11.71
N GLN A 234 -5.21 -8.21 11.29
CA GLN A 234 -5.14 -7.78 9.90
C GLN A 234 -4.34 -6.52 9.72
N TRP A 235 -3.60 -6.48 8.61
CA TRP A 235 -2.85 -5.33 8.14
C TRP A 235 -3.60 -4.65 7.02
N LEU A 236 -3.52 -3.32 7.00
CA LEU A 236 -4.00 -2.46 5.94
C LEU A 236 -2.91 -1.44 5.60
N ASN A 237 -2.40 -1.49 4.38
CA ASN A 237 -1.66 -0.39 3.78
C ASN A 237 -2.65 0.55 3.09
N GLN A 238 -2.83 1.76 3.62
CA GLN A 238 -3.71 2.78 3.07
C GLN A 238 -2.88 3.94 2.51
N ALA A 239 -3.04 4.24 1.23
CA ALA A 239 -2.42 5.38 0.57
C ALA A 239 -3.45 6.40 0.07
N TRP A 240 -3.18 7.68 0.33
CA TRP A 240 -3.86 8.83 -0.26
C TRP A 240 -2.91 9.49 -1.25
N ILE A 241 -3.30 9.50 -2.52
CA ILE A 241 -2.48 9.98 -3.63
C ILE A 241 -3.14 11.23 -4.19
N PHE A 242 -2.41 12.32 -4.21
CA PHE A 242 -2.80 13.60 -4.78
C PHE A 242 -1.97 13.84 -6.03
N LYS A 243 -2.61 13.96 -7.18
CA LYS A 243 -1.96 14.17 -8.47
C LYS A 243 -2.33 15.56 -8.98
N PHE A 244 -1.34 16.43 -9.12
CA PHE A 244 -1.52 17.81 -9.58
C PHE A 244 -1.09 17.93 -11.04
N ASP A 245 -1.92 18.57 -11.85
CA ASP A 245 -1.56 18.98 -13.20
C ASP A 245 -1.10 20.44 -13.24
N PHE A 246 -0.50 20.85 -14.36
CA PHE A 246 -0.06 22.23 -14.57
C PHE A 246 -1.21 23.24 -14.70
N ALA A 247 -2.45 22.77 -14.89
CA ALA A 247 -3.63 23.63 -14.96
C ALA A 247 -4.20 23.94 -13.56
N GLY A 248 -3.58 23.40 -12.49
CA GLY A 248 -4.04 23.59 -11.12
C GLY A 248 -5.19 22.66 -10.73
N ASN A 249 -5.43 21.58 -11.47
CA ASN A 249 -6.35 20.55 -11.04
C ASN A 249 -5.63 19.55 -10.14
N CYS A 250 -6.32 19.10 -9.09
CA CYS A 250 -5.89 17.99 -8.25
C CYS A 250 -6.82 16.79 -8.47
N LYS A 251 -6.26 15.66 -8.89
CA LYS A 251 -6.95 14.37 -8.90
C LYS A 251 -6.53 13.58 -7.67
N GLN A 252 -7.51 13.04 -6.96
CA GLN A 252 -7.28 12.24 -5.76
C GLN A 252 -7.55 10.78 -6.04
N GLU A 253 -6.67 9.92 -5.56
CA GLU A 253 -6.78 8.47 -5.65
C GLU A 253 -6.52 7.87 -4.27
N LYS A 254 -7.27 6.83 -3.91
CA LYS A 254 -7.14 6.11 -2.64
C LYS A 254 -6.80 4.66 -2.99
N VAL A 255 -5.69 4.15 -2.45
CA VAL A 255 -5.26 2.77 -2.64
C VAL A 255 -5.26 2.09 -1.27
N ALA A 256 -5.88 0.93 -1.18
CA ALA A 256 -6.00 0.18 0.06
C ALA A 256 -5.58 -1.27 -0.20
N ARG A 257 -4.56 -1.74 0.50
CA ARG A 257 -4.01 -3.09 0.37
C ARG A 257 -4.09 -3.81 1.71
N GLY A 258 -5.11 -4.64 1.85
CA GLY A 258 -5.34 -5.46 3.04
C GLY A 258 -4.64 -6.80 2.94
N PHE A 259 -3.95 -7.21 4.00
CA PHE A 259 -3.30 -8.52 4.07
C PHE A 259 -3.28 -9.07 5.50
N ASN A 260 -2.95 -10.35 5.64
CA ASN A 260 -2.78 -11.01 6.94
C ASN A 260 -1.48 -11.81 6.88
N LEU A 261 -0.59 -11.58 7.85
CA LEU A 261 0.72 -12.24 7.96
C LEU A 261 0.63 -13.63 8.62
N ASN A 262 -0.38 -13.88 9.44
CA ASN A 262 -0.55 -15.13 10.15
C ASN A 262 -1.21 -16.24 9.31
N VAL A 263 -1.60 -15.96 8.06
CA VAL A 263 -2.20 -16.94 7.13
C VAL A 263 -1.35 -18.20 6.94
N PHE A 264 -0.04 -18.13 7.19
CA PHE A 264 0.91 -19.25 7.09
C PHE A 264 1.46 -19.69 8.46
N ASN A 265 0.96 -19.15 9.57
CA ASN A 265 1.37 -19.56 10.91
C ASN A 265 0.77 -20.92 11.28
N THR A 266 1.48 -22.00 10.96
CA THR A 266 1.04 -23.37 11.22
C THR A 266 0.99 -23.72 12.72
N ASN A 267 1.51 -22.88 13.62
CA ASN A 267 1.36 -23.10 15.06
C ASN A 267 -0.09 -22.89 15.54
N GLU A 268 -0.88 -22.11 14.82
CA GLU A 268 -2.28 -21.91 15.14
C GLU A 268 -3.17 -22.94 14.42
N PRO A 269 -4.06 -23.64 15.13
CA PRO A 269 -4.91 -24.69 14.54
C PRO A 269 -5.74 -24.22 13.34
N LYS A 270 -6.21 -22.97 13.37
CA LYS A 270 -7.00 -22.35 12.28
C LYS A 270 -6.21 -22.31 10.97
N TYR A 271 -4.97 -21.82 11.01
CA TYR A 271 -4.13 -21.67 9.81
C TYR A 271 -3.50 -23.01 9.40
N MET A 272 -3.22 -23.91 10.34
CA MET A 272 -2.85 -25.30 10.03
C MET A 272 -3.93 -26.00 9.20
N GLY A 273 -5.21 -25.82 9.53
CA GLY A 273 -6.32 -26.37 8.74
C GLY A 273 -6.36 -25.83 7.30
N LEU A 274 -6.10 -24.53 7.12
CA LEU A 274 -6.00 -23.92 5.78
C LEU A 274 -4.80 -24.45 5.00
N TYR A 275 -3.67 -24.65 5.67
CA TYR A 275 -2.48 -25.24 5.06
C TYR A 275 -2.74 -26.67 4.56
N ILE A 276 -3.34 -27.53 5.40
CA ILE A 276 -3.74 -28.89 5.01
C ILE A 276 -4.67 -28.86 3.80
N LEU A 277 -5.65 -27.94 3.79
CA LEU A 277 -6.59 -27.79 2.69
C LEU A 277 -5.90 -27.35 1.39
N ARG A 278 -4.88 -26.47 1.45
CA ARG A 278 -4.06 -26.09 0.28
C ARG A 278 -3.29 -27.28 -0.26
N CYS A 279 -2.65 -28.06 0.60
CA CYS A 279 -1.96 -29.30 0.22
C CYS A 279 -2.92 -30.30 -0.44
N ALA A 280 -4.12 -30.47 0.11
CA ALA A 280 -5.15 -31.32 -0.50
C ALA A 280 -5.58 -30.81 -1.89
N CYS A 281 -5.77 -29.50 -2.06
CA CYS A 281 -6.08 -28.90 -3.37
C CYS A 281 -4.95 -29.11 -4.38
N MET A 282 -3.69 -28.99 -3.96
CA MET A 282 -2.54 -29.27 -4.82
C MET A 282 -2.50 -30.73 -5.27
N ILE A 283 -2.74 -31.68 -4.37
CA ILE A 283 -2.80 -33.11 -4.71
C ILE A 283 -3.93 -33.37 -5.72
N MET A 284 -5.11 -32.80 -5.51
CA MET A 284 -6.23 -32.90 -6.45
C MET A 284 -5.88 -32.31 -7.82
N LEU A 285 -5.21 -31.15 -7.85
CA LEU A 285 -4.77 -30.49 -9.08
C LEU A 285 -3.76 -31.34 -9.86
N PHE A 286 -2.77 -31.93 -9.18
CA PHE A 286 -1.85 -32.88 -9.81
C PHE A 286 -2.58 -34.11 -10.35
N GLY A 287 -3.62 -34.57 -9.65
CA GLY A 287 -4.52 -35.62 -10.12
C GLY A 287 -5.20 -35.24 -11.44
N PHE A 288 -5.83 -34.06 -11.51
CA PHE A 288 -6.47 -33.55 -12.73
C PHE A 288 -5.47 -33.38 -13.88
N LEU A 289 -4.31 -32.76 -13.60
CA LEU A 289 -3.25 -32.59 -14.59
C LEU A 289 -2.77 -33.94 -15.15
N SER A 290 -2.58 -34.95 -14.29
CA SER A 290 -2.18 -36.30 -14.71
C SER A 290 -3.24 -36.97 -15.57
N ILE A 291 -4.52 -36.80 -15.24
CA ILE A 291 -5.66 -37.31 -16.03
C ILE A 291 -5.69 -36.65 -17.42
N GLU A 292 -5.55 -35.33 -17.49
CA GLU A 292 -5.54 -34.59 -18.76
C GLU A 292 -4.32 -34.93 -19.62
N LEU A 293 -3.12 -35.00 -19.04
CA LEU A 293 -1.91 -35.40 -19.74
C LEU A 293 -2.04 -36.82 -20.33
N LYS A 294 -2.65 -37.75 -19.59
CA LYS A 294 -2.93 -39.09 -20.10
C LYS A 294 -3.88 -39.05 -21.30
N GLN A 295 -4.95 -38.25 -21.23
CA GLN A 295 -5.88 -38.12 -22.37
C GLN A 295 -5.23 -37.48 -23.60
N ILE A 296 -4.35 -36.51 -23.40
CA ILE A 296 -3.55 -35.90 -24.47
C ILE A 296 -2.61 -36.92 -25.10
N TRP A 297 -1.98 -37.77 -24.29
CA TRP A 297 -1.12 -38.84 -24.75
C TRP A 297 -1.89 -39.89 -25.56
N ASP A 298 -3.06 -40.31 -25.06
CA ASP A 298 -3.85 -41.38 -25.66
C ASP A 298 -4.55 -40.97 -26.98
N LEU A 299 -5.04 -39.72 -27.07
CA LEU A 299 -5.81 -39.22 -28.23
C LEU A 299 -4.98 -38.37 -29.20
N GLY A 300 -3.82 -37.87 -28.74
CA GLY A 300 -3.06 -36.83 -29.42
C GLY A 300 -3.60 -35.42 -29.17
N ILE A 301 -2.69 -34.45 -29.10
CA ILE A 301 -2.95 -33.04 -28.75
C ILE A 301 -4.11 -32.43 -29.56
N TRP A 302 -4.09 -32.58 -30.89
CA TRP A 302 -5.07 -31.96 -31.76
C TRP A 302 -6.47 -32.56 -31.65
N GLN A 303 -6.57 -33.87 -31.43
CA GLN A 303 -7.88 -34.51 -31.25
C GLN A 303 -8.46 -34.21 -29.87
N HIS A 304 -7.59 -34.10 -28.85
CA HIS A 304 -7.97 -33.72 -27.51
C HIS A 304 -8.64 -32.33 -27.47
N PHE A 305 -8.03 -31.32 -28.11
CA PHE A 305 -8.59 -29.96 -28.14
C PHE A 305 -9.82 -29.79 -29.04
N ARG A 306 -10.10 -30.73 -29.95
CA ARG A 306 -11.32 -30.72 -30.76
C ARG A 306 -12.57 -31.14 -29.99
N ARG A 307 -12.42 -31.80 -28.83
CA ARG A 307 -13.57 -32.16 -27.98
C ARG A 307 -14.02 -30.94 -27.19
N SER A 308 -15.32 -30.64 -27.25
CA SER A 308 -15.94 -29.57 -26.46
C SER A 308 -15.69 -29.81 -24.97
N GLY A 309 -15.24 -28.79 -24.25
CA GLY A 309 -14.95 -28.84 -22.80
C GLY A 309 -13.47 -29.00 -22.43
N ASN A 310 -12.69 -29.76 -23.20
CA ASN A 310 -11.28 -30.05 -22.86
C ASN A 310 -10.39 -28.78 -22.81
N LEU A 311 -10.66 -27.81 -23.68
CA LEU A 311 -9.95 -26.52 -23.65
C LEU A 311 -10.24 -25.75 -22.35
N THR A 312 -11.50 -25.74 -21.91
CA THR A 312 -11.92 -25.07 -20.67
C THR A 312 -11.31 -25.74 -19.45
N ASP A 313 -11.27 -27.08 -19.43
CA ASP A 313 -10.63 -27.85 -18.37
C ASP A 313 -9.13 -27.51 -18.27
N MET A 314 -8.42 -27.49 -19.40
CA MET A 314 -7.01 -27.10 -19.44
C MET A 314 -6.76 -25.68 -18.94
N ILE A 315 -7.58 -24.70 -19.36
CA ILE A 315 -7.48 -23.32 -18.88
C ILE A 315 -7.73 -23.26 -17.37
N SER A 316 -8.74 -23.98 -16.87
CA SER A 316 -9.06 -24.01 -15.43
C SER A 316 -7.93 -24.60 -14.59
N ILE A 317 -7.28 -25.67 -15.07
CA ILE A 317 -6.12 -26.29 -14.42
C ILE A 317 -4.95 -25.30 -14.41
N TRP A 318 -4.67 -24.64 -15.53
CA TRP A 318 -3.60 -23.65 -15.62
C TRP A 318 -3.79 -22.46 -14.67
N ILE A 319 -5.00 -21.88 -14.64
CA ILE A 319 -5.32 -20.80 -13.70
C ILE A 319 -5.18 -21.29 -12.25
N SER A 320 -5.65 -22.50 -11.96
CA SER A 320 -5.53 -23.09 -10.62
C SER A 320 -4.07 -23.32 -10.21
N ILE A 321 -3.21 -23.76 -11.14
CA ILE A 321 -1.76 -23.89 -10.92
C ILE A 321 -1.16 -22.53 -10.61
N MET A 322 -1.49 -21.49 -11.38
CA MET A 322 -0.99 -20.13 -11.13
C MET A 322 -1.39 -19.61 -9.75
N VAL A 323 -2.66 -19.75 -9.37
CA VAL A 323 -3.17 -19.29 -8.07
C VAL A 323 -2.55 -20.08 -6.92
N LEU A 324 -2.45 -21.41 -7.02
CA LEU A 324 -1.86 -22.21 -5.93
C LEU A 324 -0.34 -22.01 -5.84
N SER A 325 0.34 -21.81 -6.97
CA SER A 325 1.77 -21.49 -6.98
C SER A 325 2.05 -20.10 -6.41
N SER A 326 1.17 -19.12 -6.63
CA SER A 326 1.33 -17.79 -6.04
C SER A 326 1.27 -17.85 -4.50
N TYR A 327 0.40 -18.67 -3.91
CA TYR A 327 0.39 -18.90 -2.45
C TYR A 327 1.73 -19.43 -1.94
N TRP A 328 2.36 -20.36 -2.67
CA TRP A 328 3.69 -20.89 -2.30
C TRP A 328 4.79 -19.85 -2.43
N ILE A 329 4.77 -19.04 -3.49
CA ILE A 329 5.74 -17.94 -3.65
C ILE A 329 5.60 -16.94 -2.49
N ILE A 330 4.36 -16.65 -2.08
CA ILE A 330 4.07 -15.78 -0.94
C ILE A 330 4.57 -16.41 0.36
N GLU A 331 4.35 -17.70 0.58
CA GLU A 331 4.80 -18.42 1.78
C GLU A 331 6.33 -18.44 1.92
N MET A 332 7.05 -18.52 0.80
CA MET A 332 8.51 -18.49 0.76
C MET A 332 9.10 -17.10 1.01
N ASN A 333 8.26 -16.05 1.09
CA ASN A 333 8.73 -14.71 1.42
C ASN A 333 9.14 -14.65 2.91
N ASP A 334 10.35 -14.15 3.17
CA ASP A 334 10.94 -14.06 4.51
C ASP A 334 10.07 -13.29 5.51
N LEU A 335 9.28 -12.33 5.04
CA LEU A 335 8.34 -11.58 5.88
C LEU A 335 7.18 -12.44 6.41
N TYR A 336 6.83 -13.53 5.76
CA TYR A 336 5.76 -14.41 6.26
C TYR A 336 6.26 -15.39 7.32
N THR A 337 7.53 -15.76 7.25
CA THR A 337 8.12 -16.77 8.15
C THR A 337 8.82 -16.14 9.34
N ASN A 338 9.50 -15.00 9.13
CA ASN A 338 10.42 -14.42 10.11
C ASN A 338 10.03 -13.01 10.57
N PHE A 339 8.91 -12.45 10.11
CA PHE A 339 8.48 -11.14 10.56
C PHE A 339 8.22 -11.12 12.06
N ARG A 340 8.82 -10.13 12.71
CA ARG A 340 8.67 -9.87 14.13
C ARG A 340 8.27 -8.42 14.29
N PHE A 341 7.25 -8.16 15.09
CA PHE A 341 6.75 -6.80 15.30
C PHE A 341 7.85 -5.88 15.85
N GLU A 342 8.79 -6.42 16.63
CA GLU A 342 9.95 -5.69 17.15
C GLU A 342 10.82 -5.04 16.06
N MET A 343 10.82 -5.57 14.83
CA MET A 343 11.55 -4.98 13.71
C MET A 343 11.01 -3.59 13.32
N LEU A 344 9.72 -3.33 13.56
CA LEU A 344 9.08 -2.02 13.37
C LEU A 344 9.31 -1.07 14.54
N LEU A 345 9.61 -1.60 15.72
CA LEU A 345 9.91 -0.80 16.91
C LEU A 345 11.35 -0.30 16.93
N ASN A 346 12.26 -1.05 16.31
CA ASN A 346 13.65 -0.66 16.24
C ASN A 346 13.85 0.46 15.21
N GLN A 347 14.27 1.64 15.68
CA GLN A 347 14.49 2.84 14.86
C GLN A 347 15.43 2.60 13.67
N ALA A 348 16.42 1.71 13.80
CA ALA A 348 17.38 1.42 12.74
C ALA A 348 16.78 0.60 11.58
N THR A 349 15.83 -0.29 11.87
CA THR A 349 15.27 -1.24 10.89
C THR A 349 13.82 -0.92 10.48
N ARG A 350 13.15 0.00 11.17
CA ARG A 350 11.72 0.27 10.99
C ARG A 350 11.36 0.70 9.57
N ALA A 351 12.14 1.60 8.97
CA ALA A 351 11.85 2.13 7.63
C ALA A 351 12.00 1.05 6.56
N GLU A 352 13.07 0.25 6.63
CA GLU A 352 13.30 -0.87 5.72
C GLU A 352 12.20 -1.93 5.87
N THR A 353 11.84 -2.27 7.12
CA THR A 353 10.77 -3.23 7.41
C THR A 353 9.43 -2.74 6.87
N TYR A 354 9.14 -1.44 7.02
CA TYR A 354 7.95 -0.82 6.46
C TYR A 354 7.92 -0.92 4.93
N VAL A 355 9.01 -0.56 4.25
CA VAL A 355 9.11 -0.66 2.78
C VAL A 355 8.85 -2.09 2.32
N LYS A 356 9.49 -3.06 2.97
CA LYS A 356 9.29 -4.50 2.74
C LYS A 356 7.81 -4.91 2.90
N LEU A 357 7.13 -4.47 3.95
CA LEU A 357 5.70 -4.71 4.14
C LEU A 357 4.83 -4.06 3.06
N THR A 358 5.15 -2.84 2.63
CA THR A 358 4.38 -2.18 1.54
C THR A 358 4.55 -2.88 0.20
N GLN A 359 5.76 -3.38 -0.11
CA GLN A 359 6.04 -4.18 -1.29
C GLN A 359 5.30 -5.52 -1.25
N LEU A 360 5.29 -6.17 -0.07
CA LEU A 360 4.50 -7.38 0.15
C LEU A 360 3.02 -7.13 -0.12
N ALA A 361 2.45 -6.07 0.48
CA ALA A 361 1.08 -5.68 0.27
C ALA A 361 0.76 -5.39 -1.20
N SER A 362 1.71 -4.82 -1.95
CA SER A 362 1.58 -4.61 -3.40
C SER A 362 1.62 -5.90 -4.21
N THR A 363 2.41 -6.90 -3.79
CA THR A 363 2.56 -8.17 -4.50
C THR A 363 1.35 -9.09 -4.30
N LEU A 364 0.61 -8.88 -3.21
CA LEU A 364 -0.61 -9.65 -2.88
C LEU A 364 -1.86 -9.18 -3.62
N GLN A 365 -1.82 -8.02 -4.28
CA GLN A 365 -2.90 -7.48 -5.12
C GLN A 365 -2.63 -7.79 -6.59
#